data_AF-A0A6G0HNC5-F1
#
_entry.id   AF-A0A6G0HNC5-F1
#
_cell.length_a   1.000
_cell.length_b   1.000
_cell.length_c   1.000
_cell.angle_alpha   90.00
_cell.angle_beta   90.00
_cell.angle_gamma   90.00
#
_symmetry.space_group_name_H-M   'P 1'
#
loop_
_entity.id
_entity.type
_entity.pdbx_description
1 polymer ?
#
loop_
_entity_poly.entity_id
_entity_poly.type
_entity_poly.pdbx_seq_one_letter_code
_entity_poly.pdbx_strand_id
1 'polypeptide(L)'
;MRTWRRRKNFAFLIFVLRVWCLSTAAENADSTVHNTQEGNSPDEPKQRGEASKPERYETTVPLLLKGNERRPLWQLASHPASLQLLVRAEGEQLILSLEKNDDLSISCESSFASPRPESMLPFPSGLFPVRPDVSSDIASPVQPTLNRGLFASHYTETHYQEDGSAVTSPHNFTNNCYYHGEVQAHPNSDVTLSTCSGLRGFIALENKTFIIEPMSGHDNGAHFIYRVQELTLTPGDCGHGFNMSSVAPESHIKNPFQSFHTRHKRHAQKTTKYVELIIVADNREFQKQGRDVEKVKQRLAEIANYVDKFYRALDIRVALVGLEVWSDSDKCPITQDPFSTLHEFLDWRKVKLLPQKPHDNAQLISGVYFQGTTIGMAPIMSMCTAEQSGGIVMDHSENPLGAAVTLAHELGHNFGMNHDTPERGCGCRMTVDRGGCIMTPSTGYPFPTVFSTCSKKDLAASLEKGVGMCLYNMPEVKVLYGGQKCGNGYVEEGEECDCGEPEVRPSF
;
A
#
# COMPACT_ATOMS: atom_id res chain seq x y z
N MET A 1 46.28 45.87 -23.30
CA MET A 1 45.82 45.83 -24.71
C MET A 1 45.40 44.44 -25.25
N ARG A 2 45.66 43.30 -24.58
CA ARG A 2 45.22 41.97 -25.06
C ARG A 2 43.81 41.52 -24.63
N THR A 3 43.16 42.22 -23.71
CA THR A 3 41.82 41.87 -23.18
C THR A 3 40.65 42.53 -23.93
N TRP A 4 40.90 43.58 -24.71
CA TRP A 4 39.87 44.28 -25.48
C TRP A 4 39.60 43.65 -26.86
N ARG A 5 40.56 42.89 -27.41
CA ARG A 5 40.46 42.23 -28.72
C ARG A 5 39.68 40.89 -28.69
N ARG A 6 39.54 40.25 -27.51
CA ARG A 6 38.77 39.00 -27.36
C ARG A 6 37.26 39.19 -27.26
N ARG A 7 36.78 40.31 -26.68
CA ARG A 7 35.34 40.60 -26.56
C ARG A 7 34.68 40.98 -27.89
N LYS A 8 35.40 41.65 -28.79
CA LYS A 8 34.88 42.00 -30.14
C LYS A 8 34.73 40.79 -31.06
N ASN A 9 35.58 39.77 -30.92
CA ASN A 9 35.49 38.56 -31.74
C ASN A 9 34.34 37.63 -31.31
N PHE A 10 33.96 37.63 -30.03
CA PHE A 10 32.85 36.81 -29.53
C PHE A 10 31.48 37.37 -29.91
N ALA A 11 31.32 38.69 -29.90
CA ALA A 11 30.09 39.36 -30.35
C ALA A 11 29.86 39.22 -31.86
N PHE A 12 30.94 39.21 -32.66
CA PHE A 12 30.87 39.00 -34.11
C PHE A 12 30.45 37.57 -34.47
N LEU A 13 30.93 36.56 -33.74
CA LEU A 13 30.52 35.16 -33.96
C LEU A 13 29.03 34.92 -33.67
N ILE A 14 28.49 35.54 -32.61
CA ILE A 14 27.06 35.42 -32.25
C ILE A 14 26.17 36.10 -33.29
N PHE A 15 26.62 37.22 -33.89
CA PHE A 15 25.87 37.91 -34.93
C PHE A 15 25.84 37.12 -36.25
N VAL A 16 26.97 36.51 -36.65
CA VAL A 16 27.04 35.66 -37.86
C VAL A 16 26.19 34.40 -37.72
N LEU A 17 26.16 33.77 -36.54
CA LEU A 17 25.31 32.59 -36.27
C LEU A 17 23.81 32.92 -36.30
N ARG A 18 23.39 34.11 -35.85
CA ARG A 18 21.98 34.54 -35.95
C ARG A 18 21.55 34.86 -37.38
N VAL A 19 22.44 35.42 -38.20
CA VAL A 19 22.15 35.69 -39.62
C VAL A 19 22.08 34.39 -40.44
N TRP A 20 22.91 33.39 -40.12
CA TRP A 20 22.88 32.10 -40.79
C TRP A 20 21.63 31.27 -40.47
N CYS A 21 21.14 31.30 -39.21
CA CYS A 21 19.86 30.66 -38.84
C CYS A 21 18.63 31.32 -39.47
N LEU A 22 18.69 32.61 -39.83
CA LEU A 22 17.58 33.32 -40.48
C LEU A 22 17.53 33.05 -41.99
N SER A 23 18.66 32.74 -42.63
CA SER A 23 18.71 32.45 -44.07
C SER A 23 18.28 31.01 -44.42
N THR A 24 18.46 30.03 -43.53
CA THR A 24 18.02 28.64 -43.79
C THR A 24 16.52 28.41 -43.57
N ALA A 25 15.79 29.41 -43.06
CA ALA A 25 14.34 29.33 -42.86
C ALA A 25 13.53 29.90 -44.04
N ALA A 26 14.19 30.47 -45.05
CA ALA A 26 13.54 31.17 -46.16
C ALA A 26 13.56 30.41 -47.51
N GLU A 27 14.18 29.23 -47.58
CA GLU A 27 14.23 28.40 -48.79
C GLU A 27 13.61 27.03 -48.51
N ASN A 28 12.28 26.93 -48.52
CA ASN A 28 11.50 25.73 -48.93
C ASN A 28 9.98 25.95 -48.78
N ALA A 29 9.48 27.06 -49.29
CA ALA A 29 8.05 27.25 -49.48
C ALA A 29 7.79 28.06 -50.75
N ASP A 30 7.86 27.41 -51.92
CA ASP A 30 6.99 27.79 -53.04
C ASP A 30 6.92 26.69 -54.12
N SER A 31 5.74 26.08 -54.29
CA SER A 31 5.16 25.60 -55.55
C SER A 31 3.95 24.69 -55.30
N THR A 32 2.72 25.22 -55.46
CA THR A 32 1.66 24.77 -56.41
C THR A 32 0.23 25.17 -55.98
N VAL A 33 -0.27 26.22 -56.65
CA VAL A 33 -1.58 26.42 -57.30
C VAL A 33 -2.89 25.90 -56.65
N HIS A 34 -3.76 26.88 -56.36
CA HIS A 34 -5.23 26.93 -56.26
C HIS A 34 -6.09 25.65 -56.43
N ASN A 35 -6.98 25.43 -55.45
CA ASN A 35 -8.43 25.46 -55.70
C ASN A 35 -9.24 25.81 -54.44
N THR A 36 -10.22 26.68 -54.61
CA THR A 36 -11.05 27.32 -53.58
C THR A 36 -12.24 26.43 -53.23
N GLN A 37 -12.48 26.15 -51.93
CA GLN A 37 -13.82 25.93 -51.39
C GLN A 37 -13.83 26.05 -49.84
N GLU A 38 -14.94 26.58 -49.33
CA GLU A 38 -15.21 27.11 -47.99
C GLU A 38 -14.83 26.21 -46.81
N GLY A 39 -14.39 26.80 -45.70
CA GLY A 39 -14.13 26.08 -44.45
C GLY A 39 -13.88 27.01 -43.25
N ASN A 40 -14.51 26.66 -42.13
CA ASN A 40 -14.69 27.40 -40.87
C ASN A 40 -13.41 27.76 -40.09
N SER A 41 -13.61 28.68 -39.14
CA SER A 41 -12.75 29.12 -38.02
C SER A 41 -11.82 28.05 -37.42
N PRO A 42 -10.63 28.42 -36.89
CA PRO A 42 -9.71 27.46 -36.30
C PRO A 42 -10.16 26.97 -34.91
N ASP A 43 -10.32 25.64 -34.80
CA ASP A 43 -10.68 24.88 -33.60
C ASP A 43 -9.61 24.91 -32.50
N GLU A 44 -10.10 24.95 -31.27
CA GLU A 44 -9.41 24.70 -30.01
C GLU A 44 -8.71 23.32 -29.95
N PRO A 45 -7.66 23.16 -29.13
CA PRO A 45 -6.97 21.88 -28.99
C PRO A 45 -7.90 20.83 -28.37
N LYS A 46 -8.23 19.80 -29.18
CA LYS A 46 -8.97 18.60 -28.76
C LYS A 46 -8.38 18.01 -27.47
N GLN A 47 -9.22 17.95 -26.44
CA GLN A 47 -9.02 17.13 -25.26
C GLN A 47 -8.70 15.69 -25.67
N ARG A 48 -7.56 15.20 -25.19
CA ARG A 48 -7.07 13.85 -25.43
C ARG A 48 -7.87 12.88 -24.56
N GLY A 49 -8.88 12.25 -25.17
CA GLY A 49 -9.36 10.90 -24.94
C GLY A 49 -9.70 10.49 -23.51
N GLU A 50 -10.99 10.55 -23.19
CA GLU A 50 -11.66 9.74 -22.17
C GLU A 50 -11.29 8.26 -22.37
N ALA A 51 -10.81 7.58 -21.32
CA ALA A 51 -10.47 6.16 -21.38
C ALA A 51 -11.70 5.35 -21.80
N SER A 52 -11.59 4.56 -22.88
CA SER A 52 -12.71 3.78 -23.39
C SER A 52 -13.07 2.67 -22.40
N LYS A 53 -14.21 2.84 -21.72
CA LYS A 53 -14.83 1.85 -20.82
C LYS A 53 -14.99 0.50 -21.55
N PRO A 54 -14.53 -0.64 -21.01
CA PRO A 54 -14.76 -1.96 -21.60
C PRO A 54 -16.22 -2.22 -21.99
N GLU A 55 -16.43 -2.87 -23.14
CA GLU A 55 -17.77 -3.13 -23.71
C GLU A 55 -18.55 -4.27 -23.01
N ARG A 56 -18.04 -4.85 -21.90
CA ARG A 56 -18.59 -6.10 -21.35
C ARG A 56 -18.64 -6.16 -19.82
N TYR A 57 -19.29 -5.19 -19.19
CA TYR A 57 -19.58 -5.26 -17.76
C TYR A 57 -20.78 -6.16 -17.48
N GLU A 58 -20.65 -7.06 -16.49
CA GLU A 58 -21.82 -7.65 -15.85
C GLU A 58 -22.30 -6.74 -14.71
N THR A 59 -23.57 -6.87 -14.36
CA THR A 59 -24.17 -6.15 -13.23
C THR A 59 -24.55 -7.13 -12.14
N THR A 60 -24.16 -6.83 -10.91
CA THR A 60 -24.56 -7.57 -9.71
C THR A 60 -25.14 -6.62 -8.67
N VAL A 61 -26.06 -7.11 -7.85
CA VAL A 61 -26.51 -6.43 -6.63
C VAL A 61 -25.97 -7.25 -5.45
N PRO A 62 -24.94 -6.77 -4.73
CA PRO A 62 -24.38 -7.48 -3.58
C PRO A 62 -25.45 -7.67 -2.49
N LEU A 63 -25.60 -8.91 -2.05
CA LEU A 63 -26.56 -9.28 -1.01
C LEU A 63 -25.83 -9.68 0.28
N LEU A 64 -26.14 -9.03 1.38
CA LEU A 64 -25.75 -9.45 2.71
C LEU A 64 -26.49 -10.74 3.09
N LEU A 65 -25.74 -11.75 3.52
CA LEU A 65 -26.26 -13.01 4.03
C LEU A 65 -26.27 -12.98 5.57
N LYS A 66 -27.44 -13.20 6.18
CA LYS A 66 -27.59 -13.36 7.64
C LYS A 66 -28.51 -14.54 7.93
N GLY A 67 -27.93 -15.70 8.20
CA GLY A 67 -28.69 -16.96 8.28
C GLY A 67 -29.37 -17.26 6.94
N ASN A 68 -30.70 -17.38 6.94
CA ASN A 68 -31.48 -17.61 5.72
C ASN A 68 -31.94 -16.31 5.03
N GLU A 69 -31.73 -15.14 5.64
CA GLU A 69 -32.13 -13.86 5.06
C GLU A 69 -31.08 -13.33 4.09
N ARG A 70 -31.57 -12.71 3.01
CA ARG A 70 -30.77 -11.99 2.01
C ARG A 70 -31.26 -10.55 1.94
N ARG A 71 -30.38 -9.59 2.20
CA ARG A 71 -30.72 -8.16 2.14
C ARG A 71 -29.72 -7.41 1.25
N PRO A 72 -30.14 -6.41 0.48
CA PRO A 72 -29.21 -5.61 -0.32
C PRO A 72 -28.16 -4.91 0.56
N LEU A 73 -26.91 -4.87 0.12
CA LEU A 73 -25.81 -4.24 0.89
C LEU A 73 -26.02 -2.75 1.14
N TRP A 74 -26.71 -2.02 0.25
CA TRP A 74 -26.97 -0.59 0.43
C TRP A 74 -27.85 -0.28 1.67
N GLN A 75 -28.50 -1.29 2.26
CA GLN A 75 -29.24 -1.16 3.52
C GLN A 75 -28.35 -1.34 4.77
N LEU A 76 -27.04 -1.48 4.59
CA LEU A 76 -26.09 -1.63 5.68
C LEU A 76 -25.94 -0.31 6.45
N ALA A 77 -26.57 -0.22 7.62
CA ALA A 77 -26.53 0.98 8.45
C ALA A 77 -25.21 1.17 9.22
N SER A 78 -24.43 0.11 9.41
CA SER A 78 -23.15 0.12 10.11
C SER A 78 -22.23 -0.99 9.60
N HIS A 79 -20.93 -0.83 9.75
CA HIS A 79 -19.92 -1.77 9.26
C HIS A 79 -19.55 -2.80 10.35
N PRO A 80 -20.05 -4.05 10.32
CA PRO A 80 -19.76 -5.05 11.35
C PRO A 80 -18.35 -5.65 11.20
N ALA A 81 -17.86 -6.33 12.23
CA ALA A 81 -16.53 -6.97 12.21
C ALA A 81 -16.41 -8.08 11.14
N SER A 82 -17.52 -8.74 10.79
CA SER A 82 -17.57 -9.79 9.77
C SER A 82 -18.79 -9.65 8.88
N LEU A 83 -18.64 -9.95 7.59
CA LEU A 83 -19.70 -9.93 6.59
C LEU A 83 -19.67 -11.23 5.77
N GLN A 84 -20.86 -11.73 5.41
CA GLN A 84 -21.00 -12.69 4.32
C GLN A 84 -21.77 -12.03 3.19
N LEU A 85 -21.16 -11.91 2.02
CA LEU A 85 -21.77 -11.28 0.85
C LEU A 85 -21.95 -12.28 -0.28
N LEU A 86 -23.10 -12.25 -0.94
CA LEU A 86 -23.35 -12.95 -2.18
C LEU A 86 -23.24 -11.97 -3.34
N VAL A 87 -22.34 -12.24 -4.26
CA VAL A 87 -22.21 -11.53 -5.53
C VAL A 87 -22.34 -12.51 -6.70
N ARG A 88 -22.80 -12.02 -7.85
CA ARG A 88 -22.88 -12.82 -9.09
C ARG A 88 -21.81 -12.35 -10.06
N ALA A 89 -21.03 -13.26 -10.61
CA ALA A 89 -20.02 -12.99 -11.63
C ALA A 89 -19.98 -14.14 -12.64
N GLU A 90 -20.07 -13.84 -13.93
CA GLU A 90 -20.08 -14.82 -15.03
C GLU A 90 -21.15 -15.89 -14.90
N GLY A 91 -22.32 -15.50 -14.38
CA GLY A 91 -23.42 -16.43 -14.09
C GLY A 91 -23.23 -17.28 -12.82
N GLU A 92 -22.06 -17.27 -12.20
CA GLU A 92 -21.76 -17.98 -10.95
C GLU A 92 -22.12 -17.14 -9.72
N GLN A 93 -22.47 -17.81 -8.62
CA GLN A 93 -22.71 -17.19 -7.32
C GLN A 93 -21.48 -17.36 -6.45
N LEU A 94 -20.89 -16.25 -6.02
CA LEU A 94 -19.72 -16.22 -5.14
C LEU A 94 -20.16 -15.74 -3.75
N ILE A 95 -19.91 -16.57 -2.73
CA ILE A 95 -20.13 -16.21 -1.34
C ILE A 95 -18.79 -15.74 -0.76
N LEU A 96 -18.69 -14.46 -0.43
CA LEU A 96 -17.51 -13.82 0.12
C LEU A 96 -17.62 -13.84 1.65
N SER A 97 -16.65 -14.46 2.31
CA SER A 97 -16.50 -14.42 3.77
C SER A 97 -15.47 -13.36 4.10
N LEU A 98 -15.91 -12.26 4.69
CA LEU A 98 -15.13 -11.05 4.88
C LEU A 98 -14.97 -10.77 6.37
N GLU A 99 -13.75 -10.44 6.75
CA GLU A 99 -13.40 -9.89 8.05
C GLU A 99 -12.90 -8.47 7.85
N LYS A 100 -13.33 -7.59 8.74
CA LYS A 100 -12.89 -6.22 8.72
C LYS A 100 -11.39 -6.17 8.95
N ASN A 101 -10.69 -5.32 8.20
CA ASN A 101 -9.26 -5.09 8.38
C ASN A 101 -9.04 -4.19 9.61
N ASP A 102 -9.43 -4.72 10.77
CA ASP A 102 -9.54 -4.00 12.04
C ASP A 102 -8.74 -4.71 13.15
N ASP A 103 -8.50 -3.97 14.22
CA ASP A 103 -8.06 -4.51 15.49
C ASP A 103 -9.13 -5.48 16.00
N LEU A 104 -8.83 -6.78 16.04
CA LEU A 104 -9.57 -7.72 16.87
C LEU A 104 -9.26 -7.38 18.32
N SER A 105 -10.00 -6.40 18.86
CA SER A 105 -10.19 -6.30 20.30
C SER A 105 -10.87 -7.60 20.73
N ILE A 106 -10.11 -8.48 21.38
CA ILE A 106 -10.68 -9.65 22.04
C ILE A 106 -11.55 -9.09 23.16
N SER A 107 -12.86 -9.01 22.92
CA SER A 107 -13.84 -8.97 23.99
C SER A 107 -13.77 -10.32 24.71
N CYS A 108 -13.01 -10.40 25.79
CA CYS A 108 -13.16 -11.48 26.76
C CYS A 108 -14.55 -11.29 27.40
N GLU A 109 -15.59 -11.87 26.81
CA GLU A 109 -16.83 -12.10 27.53
C GLU A 109 -16.51 -13.10 28.64
N SER A 110 -16.43 -12.58 29.86
CA SER A 110 -16.29 -13.35 31.09
C SER A 110 -17.55 -14.21 31.31
N SER A 111 -17.55 -15.41 30.76
CA SER A 111 -18.58 -16.42 31.03
C SER A 111 -17.99 -17.60 31.80
N PHE A 112 -17.56 -17.38 33.04
CA PHE A 112 -17.45 -18.47 34.02
C PHE A 112 -17.82 -17.96 35.41
N ALA A 113 -19.12 -18.00 35.70
CA ALA A 113 -19.58 -18.14 37.08
C ALA A 113 -19.22 -19.57 37.52
N SER A 114 -18.24 -19.71 38.43
CA SER A 114 -17.98 -20.97 39.12
C SER A 114 -18.62 -20.91 40.52
N PRO A 115 -19.36 -21.95 40.96
CA PRO A 115 -19.92 -22.00 42.30
C PRO A 115 -18.81 -22.29 43.32
N ARG A 116 -18.88 -21.62 44.48
CA ARG A 116 -17.97 -21.81 45.63
C ARG A 116 -17.98 -23.28 46.08
N PRO A 117 -16.83 -23.91 46.38
CA PRO A 117 -16.80 -25.11 47.20
C PRO A 117 -16.51 -24.77 48.67
N GLU A 118 -17.34 -25.33 49.54
CA GLU A 118 -17.16 -25.38 50.99
C GLU A 118 -15.99 -26.29 51.40
N SER A 119 -15.33 -25.87 52.48
CA SER A 119 -14.55 -26.60 53.50
C SER A 119 -13.87 -27.94 53.16
N MET A 120 -12.54 -27.93 53.41
CA MET A 120 -11.63 -29.06 53.57
C MET A 120 -12.10 -30.15 54.54
N LEU A 121 -11.88 -31.42 54.18
CA LEU A 121 -11.50 -32.53 55.08
C LEU A 121 -10.59 -33.54 54.35
N PRO A 122 -9.71 -34.29 55.06
CA PRO A 122 -8.57 -34.99 54.46
C PRO A 122 -8.83 -36.45 54.07
N PHE A 123 -8.08 -36.90 53.06
CA PHE A 123 -8.04 -38.28 52.53
C PHE A 123 -7.49 -39.33 53.52
N PRO A 124 -7.81 -40.61 53.28
CA PRO A 124 -6.72 -41.56 53.10
C PRO A 124 -6.89 -42.54 51.91
N SER A 125 -5.80 -42.64 51.14
CA SER A 125 -5.20 -43.78 50.42
C SER A 125 -6.02 -45.02 50.03
N GLY A 126 -5.94 -45.40 48.74
CA GLY A 126 -6.04 -46.81 48.33
C GLY A 126 -6.35 -47.08 46.84
N LEU A 127 -5.40 -47.76 46.17
CA LEU A 127 -5.52 -48.62 44.98
C LEU A 127 -5.74 -48.04 43.57
N PHE A 128 -4.76 -48.30 42.70
CA PHE A 128 -4.89 -48.41 41.23
C PHE A 128 -5.69 -49.68 40.85
N PRO A 129 -6.44 -49.70 39.73
CA PRO A 129 -5.87 -50.27 38.50
C PRO A 129 -6.31 -49.65 37.14
N VAL A 130 -5.35 -49.67 36.19
CA VAL A 130 -5.44 -49.88 34.73
C VAL A 130 -6.29 -48.91 33.86
N ARG A 131 -5.59 -48.11 33.04
CA ARG A 131 -6.13 -47.34 31.90
C ARG A 131 -6.22 -48.23 30.64
N PRO A 132 -7.29 -48.13 29.83
CA PRO A 132 -7.21 -48.41 28.41
C PRO A 132 -6.68 -47.20 27.64
N ASP A 133 -6.00 -47.52 26.56
CA ASP A 133 -5.38 -46.65 25.58
C ASP A 133 -6.43 -45.82 24.83
N VAL A 134 -6.33 -44.47 24.86
CA VAL A 134 -7.04 -43.58 23.92
C VAL A 134 -6.10 -42.45 23.54
N SER A 135 -5.65 -42.52 22.29
CA SER A 135 -5.05 -41.44 21.51
C SER A 135 -5.97 -40.22 21.48
N SER A 136 -5.48 -39.06 21.93
CA SER A 136 -6.07 -37.77 21.58
C SER A 136 -4.96 -36.76 21.32
N ASP A 137 -4.94 -36.29 20.08
CA ASP A 137 -4.05 -35.28 19.54
C ASP A 137 -4.00 -34.04 20.43
N ILE A 138 -2.79 -33.69 20.88
CA ILE A 138 -2.51 -32.43 21.56
C ILE A 138 -2.49 -31.34 20.48
N ALA A 139 -3.58 -30.59 20.39
CA ALA A 139 -3.57 -29.31 19.69
C ALA A 139 -2.65 -28.34 20.46
N SER A 140 -1.63 -27.84 19.78
CA SER A 140 -0.72 -26.82 20.30
C SER A 140 -1.47 -25.57 20.78
N PRO A 141 -1.02 -24.90 21.84
CA PRO A 141 -1.61 -23.64 22.28
C PRO A 141 -1.45 -22.60 21.16
N VAL A 142 -2.57 -22.09 20.65
CA VAL A 142 -2.60 -20.95 19.73
C VAL A 142 -2.12 -19.73 20.51
N GLN A 143 -0.94 -19.18 20.15
CA GLN A 143 -0.53 -17.87 20.63
C GLN A 143 -1.52 -16.82 20.10
N PRO A 144 -2.02 -15.89 20.94
CA PRO A 144 -2.90 -14.84 20.48
C PRO A 144 -2.12 -13.87 19.59
N THR A 145 -2.25 -14.00 18.26
CA THR A 145 -1.84 -12.96 17.33
C THR A 145 -2.84 -11.82 17.42
N LEU A 146 -2.47 -10.75 18.15
CA LEU A 146 -3.24 -9.51 18.17
C LEU A 146 -3.14 -8.87 16.77
N ASN A 147 -4.09 -9.23 15.89
CA ASN A 147 -4.17 -8.66 14.55
C ASN A 147 -4.60 -7.22 14.66
N ARG A 148 -3.67 -6.33 14.29
CA ARG A 148 -3.92 -4.90 14.20
C ARG A 148 -4.49 -4.52 12.85
N GLY A 149 -5.45 -3.61 12.83
CA GLY A 149 -6.18 -3.16 11.65
C GLY A 149 -5.35 -2.29 10.71
N LEU A 150 -6.02 -1.79 9.67
CA LEU A 150 -5.43 -0.90 8.67
C LEU A 150 -4.98 0.46 9.24
N PHE A 151 -5.69 0.97 10.24
CA PHE A 151 -5.44 2.28 10.84
C PHE A 151 -4.76 2.15 12.20
N ALA A 152 -3.64 2.85 12.39
CA ALA A 152 -2.96 2.91 13.68
C ALA A 152 -3.75 3.73 14.71
N SER A 153 -3.50 3.47 16.00
CA SER A 153 -4.17 4.14 17.13
C SER A 153 -4.06 5.67 17.11
N HIS A 154 -2.96 6.20 16.57
CA HIS A 154 -2.67 7.63 16.46
C HIS A 154 -2.86 8.16 15.02
N TYR A 155 -3.66 7.47 14.21
CA TYR A 155 -3.94 7.91 12.85
C TYR A 155 -4.57 9.30 12.82
N THR A 156 -4.09 10.14 11.90
CA THR A 156 -4.68 11.46 11.63
C THR A 156 -4.76 11.74 10.13
N GLU A 157 -5.73 12.55 9.76
CA GLU A 157 -5.94 13.03 8.40
C GLU A 157 -5.74 14.54 8.36
N THR A 158 -4.93 15.01 7.43
CA THR A 158 -4.60 16.42 7.28
C THR A 158 -5.01 16.91 5.90
N HIS A 159 -5.67 18.06 5.86
CA HIS A 159 -5.95 18.82 4.63
C HIS A 159 -5.73 20.31 4.91
N TYR A 160 -5.84 21.15 3.89
CA TYR A 160 -5.51 22.57 3.98
C TYR A 160 -6.66 23.47 3.52
N GLN A 161 -6.86 24.56 4.24
CA GLN A 161 -7.78 25.64 3.85
C GLN A 161 -7.15 26.55 2.80
N GLU A 162 -7.95 27.42 2.17
CA GLU A 162 -7.48 28.35 1.13
C GLU A 162 -6.37 29.31 1.60
N ASP A 163 -6.29 29.60 2.89
CA ASP A 163 -5.23 30.42 3.50
C ASP A 163 -3.93 29.63 3.78
N GLY A 164 -3.90 28.33 3.44
CA GLY A 164 -2.78 27.43 3.67
C GLY A 164 -2.69 26.87 5.09
N SER A 165 -3.67 27.14 5.96
CA SER A 165 -3.70 26.57 7.31
C SER A 165 -4.06 25.08 7.27
N ALA A 166 -3.32 24.27 8.04
CA ALA A 166 -3.54 22.84 8.15
C ALA A 166 -4.71 22.52 9.09
N VAL A 167 -5.63 21.70 8.62
CA VAL A 167 -6.72 21.11 9.40
C VAL A 167 -6.43 19.63 9.57
N THR A 168 -6.15 19.22 10.80
CA THR A 168 -5.86 17.84 11.15
C THR A 168 -6.96 17.27 12.03
N SER A 169 -7.55 16.15 11.61
CA SER A 169 -8.59 15.43 12.35
C SER A 169 -8.11 14.03 12.74
N PRO A 170 -8.42 13.55 13.96
CA PRO A 170 -8.21 12.14 14.33
C PRO A 170 -9.17 11.23 13.56
N HIS A 171 -8.85 9.95 13.42
CA HIS A 171 -9.79 8.98 12.83
C HIS A 171 -11.03 8.80 13.71
N ASN A 172 -12.18 8.62 13.08
CA ASN A 172 -13.32 7.99 13.74
C ASN A 172 -13.33 6.49 13.44
N PHE A 173 -12.71 5.69 14.31
CA PHE A 173 -12.59 4.23 14.16
C PHE A 173 -13.95 3.50 14.02
N THR A 174 -15.06 4.10 14.42
CA THR A 174 -16.40 3.51 14.23
C THR A 174 -16.79 3.37 12.76
N ASN A 175 -16.07 4.05 11.86
CA ASN A 175 -16.39 4.10 10.44
C ASN A 175 -15.47 3.22 9.57
N ASN A 176 -14.62 2.34 10.15
CA ASN A 176 -13.82 1.43 9.32
C ASN A 176 -14.75 0.49 8.51
N CYS A 177 -14.56 0.54 7.19
CA CYS A 177 -15.33 -0.11 6.15
C CYS A 177 -14.45 -0.91 5.17
N TYR A 178 -13.22 -1.21 5.55
CA TYR A 178 -12.24 -1.97 4.76
C TYR A 178 -12.20 -3.42 5.24
N TYR A 179 -12.22 -4.37 4.29
CA TYR A 179 -12.34 -5.80 4.57
C TYR A 179 -11.37 -6.62 3.74
N HIS A 180 -10.91 -7.71 4.35
CA HIS A 180 -10.18 -8.79 3.70
C HIS A 180 -10.95 -10.10 3.88
N GLY A 181 -10.76 -11.05 2.98
CA GLY A 181 -11.45 -12.33 3.11
C GLY A 181 -11.16 -13.30 1.99
N GLU A 182 -12.04 -14.27 1.87
CA GLU A 182 -11.95 -15.37 0.92
C GLU A 182 -13.34 -15.68 0.34
N VAL A 183 -13.34 -16.36 -0.80
CA VAL A 183 -14.55 -16.92 -1.41
C VAL A 183 -14.77 -18.33 -0.87
N GLN A 184 -15.97 -18.59 -0.34
CA GLN A 184 -16.35 -19.88 0.18
C GLN A 184 -16.19 -20.97 -0.89
N ALA A 185 -15.71 -22.15 -0.48
CA ALA A 185 -15.37 -23.28 -1.35
C ALA A 185 -14.20 -23.05 -2.32
N HIS A 186 -13.49 -21.92 -2.23
CA HIS A 186 -12.27 -21.65 -2.99
C HIS A 186 -11.10 -21.35 -2.04
N PRO A 187 -10.33 -22.36 -1.59
CA PRO A 187 -9.33 -22.20 -0.53
C PRO A 187 -8.11 -21.33 -0.92
N ASN A 188 -7.88 -21.10 -2.21
CA ASN A 188 -6.80 -20.25 -2.73
C ASN A 188 -7.32 -18.93 -3.28
N SER A 189 -8.47 -18.47 -2.77
CA SER A 189 -9.07 -17.21 -3.16
C SER A 189 -8.67 -16.08 -2.22
N ASP A 190 -8.78 -14.86 -2.72
CA ASP A 190 -8.46 -13.67 -1.95
C ASP A 190 -9.44 -12.56 -2.30
N VAL A 191 -9.96 -11.89 -1.28
CA VAL A 191 -10.94 -10.83 -1.43
C VAL A 191 -10.47 -9.62 -0.65
N THR A 192 -10.45 -8.45 -1.30
CA THR A 192 -10.18 -7.16 -0.66
C THR A 192 -11.20 -6.14 -1.11
N LEU A 193 -12.01 -5.65 -0.17
CA LEU A 193 -13.15 -4.79 -0.48
C LEU A 193 -13.22 -3.59 0.48
N SER A 194 -13.80 -2.51 -0.03
CA SER A 194 -14.28 -1.33 0.69
C SER A 194 -15.81 -1.33 0.60
N THR A 195 -16.48 -1.05 1.71
CA THR A 195 -17.93 -0.81 1.75
C THR A 195 -18.27 0.66 2.04
N CYS A 196 -17.28 1.56 2.01
CA CYS A 196 -17.40 2.94 2.48
C CYS A 196 -18.35 3.80 1.64
N SER A 197 -18.42 3.54 0.33
CA SER A 197 -19.34 4.21 -0.60
C SER A 197 -19.82 3.22 -1.65
N GLY A 198 -20.59 2.23 -1.17
CA GLY A 198 -20.89 1.02 -1.93
C GLY A 198 -19.71 0.04 -1.93
N LEU A 199 -19.92 -1.13 -2.54
CA LEU A 199 -18.90 -2.17 -2.64
C LEU A 199 -17.89 -1.84 -3.73
N ARG A 200 -16.62 -1.71 -3.36
CA ARG A 200 -15.51 -1.55 -4.30
C ARG A 200 -14.38 -2.49 -3.91
N GLY A 201 -13.73 -3.14 -4.86
CA GLY A 201 -12.64 -4.05 -4.52
C GLY A 201 -12.26 -5.03 -5.60
N PHE A 202 -11.46 -6.03 -5.24
CA PHE A 202 -11.16 -7.16 -6.10
C PHE A 202 -11.46 -8.50 -5.42
N ILE A 203 -11.78 -9.50 -6.26
CA ILE A 203 -12.01 -10.90 -5.90
C ILE A 203 -11.09 -11.73 -6.77
N ALA A 204 -10.02 -12.26 -6.18
CA ALA A 204 -9.08 -13.15 -6.83
C ALA A 204 -9.47 -14.61 -6.57
N LEU A 205 -9.59 -15.38 -7.64
CA LEU A 205 -9.71 -16.83 -7.65
C LEU A 205 -8.44 -17.43 -8.30
N GLU A 206 -8.34 -18.75 -8.35
CA GLU A 206 -7.15 -19.45 -8.87
C GLU A 206 -6.75 -19.04 -10.30
N ASN A 207 -7.72 -18.73 -11.17
CA ASN A 207 -7.45 -18.43 -12.58
C ASN A 207 -8.11 -17.12 -13.08
N LYS A 208 -8.80 -16.39 -12.20
CA LYS A 208 -9.55 -15.19 -12.59
C LYS A 208 -9.56 -14.18 -11.45
N THR A 209 -9.45 -12.91 -11.82
CA THR A 209 -9.60 -11.81 -10.87
C THR A 209 -10.74 -10.93 -11.37
N PHE A 210 -11.70 -10.67 -10.50
CA PHE A 210 -12.80 -9.77 -10.76
C PHE A 210 -12.57 -8.46 -10.01
N ILE A 211 -12.95 -7.37 -10.65
CA ILE A 211 -13.12 -6.07 -10.00
C ILE A 211 -14.61 -5.85 -9.80
N ILE A 212 -14.95 -5.29 -8.65
CA ILE A 212 -16.29 -4.82 -8.35
C ILE A 212 -16.25 -3.33 -8.03
N GLU A 213 -17.17 -2.56 -8.59
CA GLU A 213 -17.29 -1.13 -8.29
C GLU A 213 -18.73 -0.62 -8.39
N PRO A 214 -19.08 0.46 -7.66
CA PRO A 214 -20.43 1.01 -7.69
C PRO A 214 -20.81 1.57 -9.06
N MET A 215 -22.05 1.34 -9.49
CA MET A 215 -22.61 2.01 -10.67
C MET A 215 -23.03 3.44 -10.32
N SER A 216 -22.41 4.45 -10.96
CA SER A 216 -22.81 5.85 -10.80
C SER A 216 -24.22 6.09 -11.37
N GLY A 217 -25.10 6.73 -10.59
CA GLY A 217 -26.40 7.23 -11.07
C GLY A 217 -27.57 6.24 -11.03
N HIS A 218 -27.44 5.10 -10.34
CA HIS A 218 -28.54 4.13 -10.14
C HIS A 218 -28.85 3.92 -8.67
N ASP A 219 -30.10 4.22 -8.26
CA ASP A 219 -30.57 4.13 -6.87
C ASP A 219 -30.75 2.70 -6.33
N ASN A 220 -30.53 1.69 -7.17
CA ASN A 220 -30.81 0.29 -6.82
C ASN A 220 -29.65 -0.41 -6.07
N GLY A 221 -28.53 0.29 -5.85
CA GLY A 221 -27.34 -0.26 -5.22
C GLY A 221 -26.66 -1.36 -6.06
N ALA A 222 -26.69 -1.19 -7.38
CA ALA A 222 -26.07 -2.09 -8.34
C ALA A 222 -24.57 -1.78 -8.53
N HIS A 223 -23.82 -2.82 -8.88
CA HIS A 223 -22.37 -2.79 -9.06
C HIS A 223 -21.99 -3.38 -10.40
N PHE A 224 -20.99 -2.78 -11.03
CA PHE A 224 -20.29 -3.41 -12.14
C PHE A 224 -19.37 -4.49 -11.57
N ILE A 225 -19.37 -5.65 -12.22
CA ILE A 225 -18.39 -6.70 -11.96
C ILE A 225 -17.84 -7.18 -13.30
N TYR A 226 -16.52 -7.19 -13.40
CA TYR A 226 -15.83 -7.47 -14.65
C TYR A 226 -14.45 -8.04 -14.39
N ARG A 227 -13.92 -8.69 -15.42
CA ARG A 227 -12.59 -9.27 -15.37
C ARG A 227 -11.53 -8.18 -15.44
N VAL A 228 -10.48 -8.30 -14.63
CA VAL A 228 -9.35 -7.36 -14.66
C VAL A 228 -8.75 -7.25 -16.08
N GLN A 229 -8.79 -8.33 -16.88
CA GLN A 229 -8.26 -8.34 -18.24
C GLN A 229 -9.01 -7.44 -19.24
N GLU A 230 -10.22 -6.96 -18.89
CA GLU A 230 -11.05 -6.15 -19.77
C GLU A 230 -10.72 -4.65 -19.67
N LEU A 231 -9.94 -4.23 -18.67
CA LEU A 231 -9.54 -2.84 -18.51
C LEU A 231 -8.48 -2.43 -19.53
N THR A 232 -8.70 -1.28 -20.17
CA THR A 232 -7.71 -0.63 -21.03
C THR A 232 -6.88 0.36 -20.19
N LEU A 233 -5.58 0.13 -20.08
CA LEU A 233 -4.65 1.12 -19.53
C LEU A 233 -3.39 1.21 -20.37
N THR A 234 -2.73 2.35 -20.22
CA THR A 234 -1.38 2.56 -20.73
C THR A 234 -0.42 1.83 -19.80
N PRO A 235 0.33 0.80 -20.26
CA PRO A 235 1.38 0.18 -19.46
C PRO A 235 2.42 1.23 -19.04
N GLY A 236 2.98 1.03 -17.86
CA GLY A 236 3.92 1.96 -17.25
C GLY A 236 5.13 1.25 -16.66
N ASP A 237 6.29 1.85 -16.82
CA ASP A 237 7.55 1.37 -16.23
C ASP A 237 7.80 2.11 -14.92
N CYS A 238 8.57 1.51 -14.02
CA CYS A 238 9.15 2.25 -12.90
C CYS A 238 10.44 2.97 -13.34
N GLY A 239 10.74 4.12 -12.75
CA GLY A 239 11.79 5.05 -13.21
C GLY A 239 13.25 4.60 -13.05
N HIS A 240 13.52 3.32 -12.79
CA HIS A 240 14.86 2.78 -12.46
C HIS A 240 15.78 2.53 -13.68
N GLY A 241 15.60 3.25 -14.78
CA GLY A 241 16.36 3.08 -16.03
C GLY A 241 17.81 3.58 -16.03
N PHE A 242 18.26 4.24 -14.96
CA PHE A 242 19.64 4.71 -14.83
C PHE A 242 20.30 4.17 -13.58
N ASN A 243 21.48 3.59 -13.81
CA ASN A 243 22.37 2.99 -12.84
C ASN A 243 22.75 3.99 -11.73
N MET A 244 21.92 4.15 -10.71
CA MET A 244 22.26 4.81 -9.44
C MET A 244 23.07 3.88 -8.52
N SER A 245 23.84 2.95 -9.07
CA SER A 245 24.91 2.25 -8.35
C SER A 245 26.13 3.15 -8.07
N SER A 246 25.99 4.48 -8.07
CA SER A 246 27.06 5.37 -7.60
C SER A 246 27.01 5.54 -6.08
N VAL A 247 26.93 4.41 -5.37
CA VAL A 247 27.63 4.32 -4.08
C VAL A 247 29.10 4.24 -4.45
N ALA A 248 29.83 5.32 -4.13
CA ALA A 248 31.28 5.42 -4.26
C ALA A 248 31.98 4.15 -3.72
N PRO A 249 33.13 3.76 -4.30
CA PRO A 249 33.78 2.48 -4.01
C PRO A 249 34.11 2.34 -2.53
N GLU A 250 34.01 1.09 -2.04
CA GLU A 250 34.38 0.63 -0.70
C GLU A 250 35.52 1.47 -0.09
N SER A 251 35.17 2.40 0.78
CA SER A 251 36.10 2.92 1.77
C SER A 251 35.58 2.50 3.12
N HIS A 252 36.46 1.88 3.91
CA HIS A 252 36.19 1.26 5.19
C HIS A 252 35.51 2.21 6.19
N ILE A 253 34.18 2.30 6.14
CA ILE A 253 33.39 2.86 7.23
C ILE A 253 33.28 1.76 8.28
N LYS A 254 34.01 1.93 9.39
CA LYS A 254 33.85 1.09 10.58
C LYS A 254 32.39 1.17 11.03
N ASN A 255 31.71 0.04 10.92
CA ASN A 255 30.29 -0.12 11.18
C ASN A 255 30.03 0.08 12.70
N PRO A 256 29.25 1.10 13.15
CA PRO A 256 29.03 1.35 14.58
C PRO A 256 28.20 0.27 15.28
N PHE A 257 27.62 -0.66 14.54
CA PHE A 257 26.58 -1.57 15.04
C PHE A 257 27.06 -2.98 15.43
N GLN A 258 28.37 -3.26 15.36
CA GLN A 258 28.91 -4.62 15.49
C GLN A 258 28.58 -5.38 16.80
N SER A 259 28.10 -4.73 17.86
CA SER A 259 27.92 -5.37 19.18
C SER A 259 26.56 -6.05 19.44
N PHE A 260 25.53 -5.89 18.60
CA PHE A 260 24.17 -6.39 18.89
C PHE A 260 23.67 -7.55 18.00
N HIS A 261 24.51 -8.07 17.10
CA HIS A 261 24.03 -8.74 15.88
C HIS A 261 23.69 -10.25 15.93
N THR A 262 23.96 -11.00 16.99
CA THR A 262 23.76 -12.47 16.94
C THR A 262 22.37 -12.94 17.36
N ARG A 263 21.69 -12.23 18.28
CA ARG A 263 20.36 -12.62 18.81
C ARG A 263 19.20 -12.08 17.97
N HIS A 264 19.28 -10.84 17.48
CA HIS A 264 18.27 -10.23 16.60
C HIS A 264 18.16 -10.92 15.23
N LYS A 265 19.25 -11.52 14.74
CA LYS A 265 19.34 -12.14 13.40
C LYS A 265 18.40 -13.34 13.20
N ARG A 266 18.03 -14.06 14.27
CA ARG A 266 17.10 -15.21 14.19
C ARG A 266 15.63 -14.84 14.40
N HIS A 267 15.36 -13.73 15.08
CA HIS A 267 14.00 -13.25 15.37
C HIS A 267 13.45 -12.39 14.21
N ALA A 268 14.35 -11.70 13.49
CA ALA A 268 14.06 -10.85 12.34
C ALA A 268 13.21 -11.51 11.24
N GLN A 269 13.42 -12.81 10.98
CA GLN A 269 12.75 -13.52 9.88
C GLN A 269 11.43 -14.19 10.26
N LYS A 270 11.07 -14.27 11.55
CA LYS A 270 9.91 -15.03 12.02
C LYS A 270 8.75 -14.18 12.54
N THR A 271 9.00 -12.90 12.83
CA THR A 271 7.94 -12.02 13.31
C THR A 271 7.30 -11.23 12.19
N THR A 272 6.00 -10.98 12.31
CA THR A 272 5.31 -10.00 11.48
C THR A 272 5.96 -8.62 11.66
N LYS A 273 6.19 -7.92 10.56
CA LYS A 273 6.68 -6.53 10.54
C LYS A 273 5.51 -5.58 10.35
N TYR A 274 5.61 -4.39 10.91
CA TYR A 274 4.61 -3.34 10.74
C TYR A 274 5.28 -2.14 10.10
N VAL A 275 4.69 -1.62 9.03
CA VAL A 275 5.12 -0.37 8.39
C VAL A 275 4.14 0.71 8.77
N GLU A 276 4.59 1.69 9.56
CA GLU A 276 3.87 2.93 9.81
C GLU A 276 3.93 3.81 8.56
N LEU A 277 2.89 3.76 7.75
CA LEU A 277 2.81 4.41 6.44
C LEU A 277 2.03 5.72 6.51
N ILE A 278 2.58 6.77 5.88
CA ILE A 278 1.84 7.98 5.51
C ILE A 278 1.65 7.99 4.00
N ILE A 279 0.43 8.28 3.54
CA ILE A 279 0.15 8.51 2.12
C ILE A 279 -0.24 9.98 1.93
N VAL A 280 0.44 10.64 1.01
CA VAL A 280 0.22 12.05 0.67
C VAL A 280 -0.38 12.14 -0.73
N ALA A 281 -1.41 12.96 -0.93
CA ALA A 281 -1.94 13.31 -2.24
C ALA A 281 -1.53 14.74 -2.61
N ASP A 282 -0.94 14.91 -3.79
CA ASP A 282 -0.64 16.23 -4.32
C ASP A 282 -1.90 17.01 -4.74
N ASN A 283 -1.75 18.30 -5.00
CA ASN A 283 -2.87 19.16 -5.37
C ASN A 283 -3.47 18.74 -6.72
N ARG A 284 -2.67 18.17 -7.61
CA ARG A 284 -3.16 17.67 -8.90
C ARG A 284 -4.09 16.47 -8.72
N GLU A 285 -3.79 15.56 -7.81
CA GLU A 285 -4.65 14.44 -7.43
C GLU A 285 -5.94 14.94 -6.79
N PHE A 286 -5.85 15.93 -5.90
CA PHE A 286 -7.03 16.59 -5.34
C PHE A 286 -7.94 17.17 -6.43
N GLN A 287 -7.37 17.86 -7.42
CA GLN A 287 -8.13 18.36 -8.56
C GLN A 287 -8.73 17.22 -9.42
N LYS A 288 -7.96 16.16 -9.68
CA LYS A 288 -8.39 14.99 -10.45
C LYS A 288 -9.61 14.33 -9.82
N GLN A 289 -9.66 14.25 -8.49
CA GLN A 289 -10.80 13.68 -7.77
C GLN A 289 -12.03 14.60 -7.69
N GLY A 290 -12.00 15.79 -8.32
CA GLY A 290 -13.11 16.74 -8.35
C GLY A 290 -13.08 17.76 -7.21
N ARG A 291 -11.91 18.00 -6.60
CA ARG A 291 -11.72 18.91 -5.45
C ARG A 291 -12.53 18.50 -4.22
N ASP A 292 -12.68 17.20 -4.02
CA ASP A 292 -13.38 16.61 -2.88
C ASP A 292 -12.36 15.92 -1.96
N VAL A 293 -12.12 16.53 -0.79
CA VAL A 293 -11.13 16.04 0.18
C VAL A 293 -11.49 14.65 0.70
N GLU A 294 -12.77 14.39 0.95
CA GLU A 294 -13.22 13.11 1.50
C GLU A 294 -13.10 12.00 0.46
N LYS A 295 -13.39 12.30 -0.81
CA LYS A 295 -13.16 11.36 -1.90
C LYS A 295 -11.68 11.03 -2.10
N VAL A 296 -10.77 12.00 -1.97
CA VAL A 296 -9.32 11.74 -2.01
C VAL A 296 -8.89 10.86 -0.84
N LYS A 297 -9.26 11.22 0.40
CA LYS A 297 -8.93 10.43 1.59
C LYS A 297 -9.41 8.98 1.48
N GLN A 298 -10.65 8.79 1.04
CA GLN A 298 -11.21 7.46 0.82
C GLN A 298 -10.39 6.68 -0.23
N ARG A 299 -10.00 7.33 -1.33
CA ARG A 299 -9.16 6.71 -2.37
C ARG A 299 -7.79 6.29 -1.81
N LEU A 300 -7.13 7.13 -1.02
CA LEU A 300 -5.84 6.81 -0.40
C LEU A 300 -5.94 5.66 0.60
N ALA A 301 -7.01 5.60 1.40
CA ALA A 301 -7.25 4.49 2.31
C ALA A 301 -7.63 3.19 1.56
N GLU A 302 -8.34 3.26 0.43
CA GLU A 302 -8.56 2.12 -0.47
C GLU A 302 -7.24 1.58 -1.02
N ILE A 303 -6.33 2.47 -1.46
CA ILE A 303 -4.99 2.12 -1.90
C ILE A 303 -4.23 1.37 -0.79
N ALA A 304 -4.21 1.93 0.43
CA ALA A 304 -3.52 1.31 1.56
C ALA A 304 -4.07 -0.07 1.92
N ASN A 305 -5.40 -0.25 1.85
CA ASN A 305 -6.04 -1.53 2.11
C ASN A 305 -5.54 -2.62 1.15
N TYR A 306 -5.45 -2.33 -0.15
CA TYR A 306 -4.88 -3.26 -1.12
C TYR A 306 -3.40 -3.54 -0.85
N VAL A 307 -2.61 -2.51 -0.50
CA VAL A 307 -1.19 -2.68 -0.20
C VAL A 307 -0.99 -3.58 1.02
N ASP A 308 -1.75 -3.38 2.12
CA ASP A 308 -1.72 -4.28 3.28
C ASP A 308 -2.00 -5.72 2.87
N LYS A 309 -3.01 -5.94 2.01
CA LYS A 309 -3.30 -7.28 1.47
C LYS A 309 -2.10 -7.89 0.76
N PHE A 310 -1.44 -7.17 -0.14
CA PHE A 310 -0.31 -7.69 -0.92
C PHE A 310 0.87 -8.07 -0.03
N TYR A 311 1.14 -7.28 1.01
CA TYR A 311 2.27 -7.47 1.92
C TYR A 311 2.05 -8.55 2.97
N ARG A 312 0.80 -8.94 3.25
CA ARG A 312 0.48 -10.07 4.16
C ARG A 312 1.17 -11.38 3.75
N ALA A 313 1.34 -11.63 2.43
CA ALA A 313 2.04 -12.81 1.92
C ALA A 313 3.56 -12.81 2.19
N LEU A 314 4.09 -11.72 2.76
CA LEU A 314 5.47 -11.50 3.16
C LEU A 314 5.64 -11.31 4.68
N ASP A 315 4.59 -11.62 5.48
CA ASP A 315 4.55 -11.36 6.92
C ASP A 315 4.80 -9.89 7.27
N ILE A 316 4.34 -8.98 6.40
CA ILE A 316 4.40 -7.53 6.59
C ILE A 316 2.96 -7.01 6.64
N ARG A 317 2.68 -6.14 7.61
CA ARG A 317 1.43 -5.39 7.74
C ARG A 317 1.70 -3.92 7.46
N VAL A 318 0.79 -3.28 6.73
CA VAL A 318 0.80 -1.83 6.55
C VAL A 318 -0.18 -1.24 7.53
N ALA A 319 0.32 -0.35 8.39
CA ALA A 319 -0.47 0.42 9.33
C ALA A 319 -0.46 1.88 8.88
N LEU A 320 -1.60 2.39 8.41
CA LEU A 320 -1.74 3.81 8.13
C LEU A 320 -1.62 4.58 9.45
N VAL A 321 -0.62 5.44 9.52
CA VAL A 321 -0.50 6.44 10.60
C VAL A 321 -0.98 7.81 10.15
N GLY A 322 -1.11 8.07 8.85
CA GLY A 322 -1.81 9.25 8.39
C GLY A 322 -2.05 9.39 6.89
N LEU A 323 -3.00 10.25 6.58
CA LEU A 323 -3.24 10.76 5.23
C LEU A 323 -3.04 12.27 5.21
N GLU A 324 -2.42 12.78 4.16
CA GLU A 324 -2.27 14.23 3.94
C GLU A 324 -2.70 14.60 2.51
N VAL A 325 -3.62 15.55 2.38
CA VAL A 325 -4.12 16.02 1.08
C VAL A 325 -3.73 17.49 0.92
N TRP A 326 -2.89 17.80 -0.07
CA TRP A 326 -2.48 19.16 -0.39
C TRP A 326 -3.58 19.91 -1.14
N SER A 327 -4.70 20.17 -0.48
CA SER A 327 -5.93 20.73 -1.08
C SER A 327 -5.82 22.20 -1.50
N ASP A 328 -4.89 22.96 -0.91
CA ASP A 328 -4.61 24.35 -1.27
C ASP A 328 -3.52 24.46 -2.35
N SER A 329 -2.35 23.86 -2.11
CA SER A 329 -1.15 23.95 -2.93
C SER A 329 -0.13 22.89 -2.54
N ASP A 330 0.71 22.48 -3.49
CA ASP A 330 1.77 21.50 -3.24
C ASP A 330 2.80 22.02 -2.23
N LYS A 331 3.27 21.14 -1.33
CA LYS A 331 4.21 21.51 -0.25
C LYS A 331 5.68 21.32 -0.62
N CYS A 332 5.93 20.75 -1.79
CA CYS A 332 7.21 20.76 -2.49
C CYS A 332 6.97 20.82 -4.01
N PRO A 333 7.99 21.15 -4.82
CA PRO A 333 7.85 21.15 -6.28
C PRO A 333 7.51 19.77 -6.84
N ILE A 334 6.35 19.65 -7.49
CA ILE A 334 5.96 18.45 -8.24
C ILE A 334 6.10 18.73 -9.74
N THR A 335 6.91 17.94 -10.42
CA THR A 335 7.21 18.11 -11.86
C THR A 335 6.98 16.83 -12.65
N GLN A 336 7.00 16.92 -13.98
CA GLN A 336 6.94 15.73 -14.82
C GLN A 336 8.25 14.90 -14.78
N ASP A 337 9.36 15.44 -14.27
CA ASP A 337 10.57 14.65 -14.06
C ASP A 337 10.44 13.88 -12.74
N PRO A 338 10.33 12.53 -12.77
CA PRO A 338 10.10 11.75 -11.56
C PRO A 338 11.30 11.80 -10.61
N PHE A 339 12.52 11.99 -11.12
CA PHE A 339 13.71 12.09 -10.28
C PHE A 339 13.67 13.36 -9.40
N SER A 340 13.41 14.52 -10.02
CA SER A 340 13.27 15.78 -9.31
C SER A 340 12.13 15.73 -8.30
N THR A 341 10.97 15.20 -8.69
CA THR A 341 9.80 15.08 -7.80
C THR A 341 10.09 14.17 -6.59
N LEU A 342 10.75 13.02 -6.79
CA LEU A 342 11.13 12.13 -5.70
C LEU A 342 12.10 12.80 -4.73
N HIS A 343 13.11 13.51 -5.26
CA HIS A 343 14.08 14.21 -4.44
C HIS A 343 13.43 15.28 -3.55
N GLU A 344 12.60 16.13 -4.15
CA GLU A 344 11.89 17.21 -3.43
C GLU A 344 10.90 16.66 -2.39
N PHE A 345 10.19 15.57 -2.71
CA PHE A 345 9.28 14.92 -1.77
C PHE A 345 10.01 14.31 -0.57
N LEU A 346 11.13 13.61 -0.79
CA LEU A 346 11.91 13.02 0.30
C LEU A 346 12.58 14.08 1.18
N ASP A 347 13.06 15.18 0.60
CA ASP A 347 13.58 16.32 1.35
C ASP A 347 12.48 16.98 2.19
N TRP A 348 11.30 17.22 1.61
CA TRP A 348 10.13 17.70 2.35
C TRP A 348 9.73 16.76 3.49
N ARG A 349 9.69 15.44 3.23
CA ARG A 349 9.41 14.42 4.25
C ARG A 349 10.37 14.55 5.42
N LYS A 350 11.67 14.64 5.14
CA LYS A 350 12.72 14.75 6.16
C LYS A 350 12.60 16.02 7.00
N VAL A 351 12.40 17.17 6.36
CA VAL A 351 12.51 18.47 7.05
C VAL A 351 11.19 18.99 7.60
N LYS A 352 10.05 18.53 7.07
CA LYS A 352 8.70 19.00 7.46
C LYS A 352 7.88 17.89 8.09
N LEU A 353 7.72 16.74 7.44
CA LEU A 353 6.77 15.71 7.87
C LEU A 353 7.30 14.92 9.08
N LEU A 354 8.51 14.36 8.99
CA LEU A 354 9.11 13.53 10.04
C LEU A 354 9.18 14.22 11.42
N PRO A 355 9.57 15.51 11.53
CA PRO A 355 9.56 16.21 12.82
C PRO A 355 8.18 16.40 13.44
N GLN A 356 7.13 16.43 12.63
CA GLN A 356 5.75 16.62 13.09
C GLN A 356 5.06 15.30 13.39
N LYS A 357 5.39 14.26 12.63
CA LYS A 357 4.71 12.98 12.69
C LYS A 357 5.70 11.83 12.48
N PRO A 358 6.01 11.05 13.53
CA PRO A 358 6.78 9.83 13.40
C PRO A 358 6.09 8.85 12.43
N HIS A 359 6.87 8.25 11.54
CA HIS A 359 6.42 7.24 10.58
C HIS A 359 7.65 6.55 9.96
N ASP A 360 7.46 5.32 9.49
CA ASP A 360 8.53 4.52 8.90
C ASP A 360 8.76 4.87 7.44
N ASN A 361 7.68 5.11 6.69
CA ASN A 361 7.70 5.33 5.25
C ASN A 361 6.61 6.31 4.82
N ALA A 362 6.86 7.12 3.79
CA ALA A 362 5.85 7.99 3.19
C ALA A 362 5.81 7.86 1.67
N GLN A 363 4.62 7.80 1.10
CA GLN A 363 4.40 7.65 -0.35
C GLN A 363 3.56 8.81 -0.87
N LEU A 364 4.01 9.44 -1.95
CA LEU A 364 3.27 10.48 -2.65
C LEU A 364 2.44 9.86 -3.78
N ILE A 365 1.12 10.04 -3.75
CA ILE A 365 0.22 9.80 -4.86
C ILE A 365 0.04 11.11 -5.63
N SER A 366 0.41 11.10 -6.91
CA SER A 366 0.40 12.28 -7.77
C SER A 366 -0.56 12.12 -8.95
N GLY A 367 -1.35 13.16 -9.21
CA GLY A 367 -2.14 13.27 -10.43
C GLY A 367 -1.34 13.79 -11.64
N VAL A 368 -0.04 14.03 -11.49
CA VAL A 368 0.86 14.49 -12.55
C VAL A 368 1.33 13.31 -13.39
N TYR A 369 1.30 13.47 -14.72
CA TYR A 369 1.88 12.52 -15.65
C TYR A 369 3.39 12.72 -15.73
N PHE A 370 4.18 11.73 -15.30
CA PHE A 370 5.63 11.77 -15.42
C PHE A 370 6.10 11.55 -16.87
N GLN A 371 7.31 11.98 -17.17
CA GLN A 371 7.92 11.86 -18.49
C GLN A 371 8.17 10.39 -18.86
N GLY A 372 7.95 10.08 -20.14
CA GLY A 372 8.12 8.74 -20.68
C GLY A 372 6.99 7.80 -20.25
N THR A 373 7.37 6.59 -19.87
CA THR A 373 6.46 5.55 -19.36
C THR A 373 6.48 5.45 -17.83
N THR A 374 7.20 6.35 -17.14
CA THR A 374 7.41 6.24 -15.69
C THR A 374 6.10 6.43 -14.92
N ILE A 375 5.75 5.49 -14.05
CA ILE A 375 4.56 5.56 -13.19
C ILE A 375 4.88 5.57 -11.70
N GLY A 376 6.13 5.32 -11.33
CA GLY A 376 6.57 5.32 -9.94
C GLY A 376 8.09 5.36 -9.83
N MET A 377 8.58 5.79 -8.67
CA MET A 377 10.01 5.77 -8.34
C MET A 377 10.23 5.81 -6.82
N ALA A 378 11.15 4.99 -6.32
CA ALA A 378 11.56 4.96 -4.92
C ALA A 378 13.00 4.48 -4.73
N PRO A 379 13.73 4.92 -3.70
CA PRO A 379 15.08 4.42 -3.44
C PRO A 379 15.08 2.96 -2.95
N ILE A 380 16.09 2.19 -3.36
CA ILE A 380 16.24 0.80 -2.98
C ILE A 380 16.91 0.66 -1.60
N MET A 381 16.45 -0.28 -0.76
CA MET A 381 17.01 -0.57 0.59
C MET A 381 16.99 0.64 1.55
N SER A 382 16.04 1.55 1.37
CA SER A 382 15.95 2.79 2.14
C SER A 382 14.93 2.76 3.28
N MET A 383 14.23 1.65 3.50
CA MET A 383 13.23 1.52 4.56
C MET A 383 13.82 1.89 5.93
N CYS A 384 13.07 2.68 6.72
CA CYS A 384 13.45 3.28 8.01
C CYS A 384 14.50 4.40 7.96
N THR A 385 15.07 4.74 6.80
CA THR A 385 16.00 5.87 6.71
C THR A 385 15.25 7.21 6.83
N ALA A 386 15.84 8.19 7.51
CA ALA A 386 15.24 9.51 7.64
C ALA A 386 15.21 10.24 6.28
N GLU A 387 16.20 9.99 5.43
CA GLU A 387 16.39 10.66 4.15
C GLU A 387 15.59 10.04 3.02
N GLN A 388 15.47 8.72 2.96
CA GLN A 388 15.12 8.03 1.71
C GLN A 388 13.97 7.03 1.84
N SER A 389 13.38 6.87 3.02
CA SER A 389 12.26 5.94 3.24
C SER A 389 10.95 6.52 2.70
N GLY A 390 10.76 6.38 1.39
CA GLY A 390 9.55 6.79 0.69
C GLY A 390 9.64 6.60 -0.82
N GLY A 391 8.61 7.08 -1.52
CA GLY A 391 8.49 6.97 -2.96
C GLY A 391 7.42 7.89 -3.55
N ILE A 392 7.38 7.95 -4.88
CA ILE A 392 6.36 8.67 -5.64
C ILE A 392 5.63 7.70 -6.56
N VAL A 393 4.32 7.90 -6.71
CA VAL A 393 3.40 7.04 -7.46
C VAL A 393 2.47 7.93 -8.28
N MET A 394 2.40 7.68 -9.58
CA MET A 394 1.42 8.30 -10.47
C MET A 394 0.08 7.58 -10.31
N ASP A 395 -1.00 8.32 -10.07
CA ASP A 395 -2.35 7.76 -10.09
C ASP A 395 -2.84 7.58 -11.54
N HIS A 396 -2.45 6.48 -12.15
CA HIS A 396 -2.61 6.25 -13.59
C HIS A 396 -3.90 5.54 -14.00
N SER A 397 -4.76 5.19 -13.05
CA SER A 397 -6.01 4.45 -13.28
C SER A 397 -7.18 5.08 -12.54
N GLU A 398 -8.40 4.97 -13.06
CA GLU A 398 -9.60 5.31 -12.30
C GLU A 398 -9.81 4.33 -11.13
N ASN A 399 -9.41 3.06 -11.32
CA ASN A 399 -9.46 2.07 -10.27
C ASN A 399 -8.26 2.25 -9.30
N PRO A 400 -8.49 2.42 -7.99
CA PRO A 400 -7.39 2.61 -7.02
C PRO A 400 -6.41 1.44 -6.95
N LEU A 401 -6.78 0.25 -7.43
CA LEU A 401 -5.89 -0.90 -7.56
C LEU A 401 -4.62 -0.58 -8.37
N GLY A 402 -4.71 0.27 -9.40
CA GLY A 402 -3.55 0.62 -10.22
C GLY A 402 -2.48 1.39 -9.46
N ALA A 403 -2.89 2.41 -8.71
CA ALA A 403 -2.00 3.14 -7.81
C ALA A 403 -1.50 2.23 -6.67
N ALA A 404 -2.34 1.34 -6.15
CA ALA A 404 -1.94 0.41 -5.08
C ALA A 404 -0.84 -0.57 -5.49
N VAL A 405 -0.92 -1.13 -6.70
CA VAL A 405 0.13 -2.01 -7.24
C VAL A 405 1.44 -1.25 -7.38
N THR A 406 1.37 -0.02 -7.89
CA THR A 406 2.55 0.84 -8.08
C THR A 406 3.15 1.22 -6.73
N LEU A 407 2.34 1.63 -5.75
CA LEU A 407 2.80 1.88 -4.38
C LEU A 407 3.44 0.62 -3.78
N ALA A 408 2.83 -0.55 -3.95
CA ALA A 408 3.40 -1.78 -3.44
C ALA A 408 4.74 -2.13 -4.09
N HIS A 409 4.92 -1.84 -5.38
CA HIS A 409 6.19 -1.97 -6.10
C HIS A 409 7.26 -1.02 -5.53
N GLU A 410 6.93 0.26 -5.38
CA GLU A 410 7.86 1.28 -4.87
C GLU A 410 8.23 1.04 -3.39
N LEU A 411 7.27 0.61 -2.58
CA LEU A 411 7.54 0.15 -1.22
C LEU A 411 8.46 -1.08 -1.21
N GLY A 412 8.36 -1.93 -2.24
CA GLY A 412 9.21 -3.12 -2.44
C GLY A 412 10.66 -2.73 -2.67
N HIS A 413 10.90 -1.67 -3.46
CA HIS A 413 12.22 -1.06 -3.60
C HIS A 413 12.75 -0.58 -2.25
N ASN A 414 11.96 0.16 -1.46
CA ASN A 414 12.39 0.58 -0.12
C ASN A 414 12.78 -0.61 0.77
N PHE A 415 12.09 -1.74 0.64
CA PHE A 415 12.43 -3.02 1.28
C PHE A 415 13.66 -3.73 0.72
N GLY A 416 14.20 -3.28 -0.41
CA GLY A 416 15.40 -3.83 -1.06
C GLY A 416 15.12 -4.85 -2.15
N MET A 417 13.87 -5.01 -2.57
CA MET A 417 13.50 -5.87 -3.69
C MET A 417 13.93 -5.22 -5.00
N ASN A 418 14.60 -5.97 -5.86
CA ASN A 418 14.96 -5.52 -7.20
C ASN A 418 13.96 -6.10 -8.21
N HIS A 419 13.96 -5.60 -9.44
CA HIS A 419 13.02 -6.09 -10.44
C HIS A 419 13.17 -7.58 -10.76
N ASP A 420 12.05 -8.21 -11.05
CA ASP A 420 11.97 -9.55 -11.61
C ASP A 420 12.30 -9.50 -13.10
N THR A 421 13.57 -9.79 -13.44
CA THR A 421 14.01 -9.81 -14.85
C THR A 421 14.56 -11.18 -15.26
N PRO A 422 14.45 -11.55 -16.55
CA PRO A 422 15.05 -12.77 -17.07
C PRO A 422 16.56 -12.83 -16.85
N GLU A 423 17.26 -11.69 -16.92
CA GLU A 423 18.72 -11.61 -16.75
C GLU A 423 19.16 -11.98 -15.33
N ARG A 424 18.32 -11.71 -14.33
CA ARG A 424 18.54 -12.15 -12.94
C ARG A 424 18.13 -13.60 -12.69
N GLY A 425 17.59 -14.29 -13.70
CA GLY A 425 16.96 -15.60 -13.53
C GLY A 425 15.68 -15.54 -12.69
N CYS A 426 15.06 -14.36 -12.61
CA CYS A 426 13.86 -14.12 -11.82
C CYS A 426 12.62 -14.21 -12.70
N GLY A 427 12.14 -15.43 -12.89
CA GLY A 427 10.87 -15.69 -13.58
C GLY A 427 9.69 -15.57 -12.62
N CYS A 428 8.71 -14.75 -12.96
CA CYS A 428 7.41 -14.80 -12.31
C CYS A 428 6.67 -16.07 -12.77
N ARG A 429 6.32 -16.95 -11.82
CA ARG A 429 5.57 -18.18 -12.13
C ARG A 429 4.08 -17.93 -12.41
N MET A 430 3.60 -16.71 -12.15
CA MET A 430 2.23 -16.34 -12.50
C MET A 430 2.12 -16.11 -13.99
N THR A 431 1.03 -16.60 -14.55
CA THR A 431 0.72 -16.45 -15.96
C THR A 431 0.40 -15.00 -16.28
N VAL A 432 0.56 -14.60 -17.54
CA VAL A 432 0.34 -13.22 -18.02
C VAL A 432 -1.11 -12.79 -17.77
N ASP A 433 -2.07 -13.71 -17.87
CA ASP A 433 -3.49 -13.48 -17.56
C ASP A 433 -3.76 -13.25 -16.05
N ARG A 434 -2.78 -13.47 -15.17
CA ARG A 434 -2.85 -13.13 -13.73
C ARG A 434 -2.01 -11.90 -13.36
N GLY A 435 -1.45 -11.22 -14.35
CA GLY A 435 -0.84 -9.90 -14.22
C GLY A 435 0.64 -9.92 -13.88
N GLY A 436 1.21 -11.11 -13.75
CA GLY A 436 2.61 -11.29 -13.37
C GLY A 436 2.84 -11.05 -11.88
N CYS A 437 4.01 -10.49 -11.56
CA CYS A 437 4.47 -10.26 -10.20
C CYS A 437 4.68 -8.77 -9.96
N ILE A 438 4.43 -8.30 -8.73
CA ILE A 438 4.47 -6.87 -8.36
C ILE A 438 5.81 -6.23 -8.75
N MET A 439 6.95 -6.93 -8.58
CA MET A 439 8.28 -6.41 -8.89
C MET A 439 8.70 -6.56 -10.36
N THR A 440 7.78 -6.84 -11.29
CA THR A 440 8.09 -6.77 -12.73
C THR A 440 8.44 -5.32 -13.11
N PRO A 441 9.46 -5.04 -13.96
CA PRO A 441 9.88 -3.67 -14.29
C PRO A 441 8.77 -2.78 -14.84
N SER A 442 7.83 -3.39 -15.56
CA SER A 442 6.70 -2.77 -16.22
C SER A 442 5.42 -3.30 -15.61
N THR A 443 4.53 -2.40 -15.22
CA THR A 443 3.18 -2.76 -14.81
C THR A 443 2.23 -2.55 -15.99
N GLY A 444 1.53 -3.62 -16.36
CA GLY A 444 0.44 -3.59 -17.32
C GLY A 444 -0.80 -4.23 -16.73
N TYR A 445 -1.88 -4.29 -17.50
CA TYR A 445 -3.03 -5.13 -17.14
C TYR A 445 -2.83 -6.58 -17.61
N PRO A 446 -3.38 -7.57 -16.88
CA PRO A 446 -4.04 -7.43 -15.57
C PRO A 446 -3.05 -7.01 -14.47
N PHE A 447 -3.51 -6.33 -13.40
CA PHE A 447 -2.59 -5.86 -12.36
C PHE A 447 -2.04 -7.02 -11.50
N PRO A 448 -0.71 -7.07 -11.23
CA PRO A 448 -0.13 -8.09 -10.38
C PRO A 448 -0.53 -7.91 -8.92
N THR A 449 -0.91 -9.00 -8.24
CA THR A 449 -1.28 -8.99 -6.83
C THR A 449 -0.34 -9.82 -5.94
N VAL A 450 0.73 -10.38 -6.52
CA VAL A 450 1.64 -11.28 -5.80
C VAL A 450 3.11 -10.91 -6.00
N PHE A 451 3.92 -11.22 -5.00
CA PHE A 451 5.38 -11.11 -5.07
C PHE A 451 6.03 -12.42 -5.55
N SER A 452 7.13 -12.30 -6.29
CA SER A 452 7.87 -13.47 -6.78
C SER A 452 8.72 -14.11 -5.68
N THR A 453 9.24 -15.31 -5.97
CA THR A 453 10.23 -15.94 -5.08
C THR A 453 11.55 -15.16 -5.02
N CYS A 454 11.89 -14.39 -6.04
CA CYS A 454 13.06 -13.50 -6.00
C CYS A 454 12.80 -12.32 -5.08
N SER A 455 11.62 -11.68 -5.16
CA SER A 455 11.26 -10.59 -4.25
C SER A 455 11.34 -11.03 -2.78
N LYS A 456 10.86 -12.25 -2.47
CA LYS A 456 11.00 -12.84 -1.12
C LYS A 456 12.45 -13.02 -0.68
N LYS A 457 13.34 -13.46 -1.57
CA LYS A 457 14.77 -13.62 -1.29
C LYS A 457 15.46 -12.28 -1.08
N ASP A 458 15.15 -11.30 -1.93
CA ASP A 458 15.71 -9.95 -1.83
C ASP A 458 15.29 -9.28 -0.50
N LEU A 459 14.01 -9.40 -0.13
CA LEU A 459 13.51 -8.93 1.17
C LEU A 459 14.25 -9.59 2.34
N ALA A 460 14.38 -10.92 2.34
CA ALA A 460 15.08 -11.63 3.40
C ALA A 460 16.54 -11.19 3.52
N ALA A 461 17.24 -11.03 2.39
CA ALA A 461 18.62 -10.56 2.35
C ALA A 461 18.75 -9.10 2.82
N SER A 462 17.77 -8.25 2.51
CA SER A 462 17.73 -6.86 2.94
C SER A 462 17.52 -6.74 4.45
N LEU A 463 16.55 -7.48 5.01
CA LEU A 463 16.32 -7.55 6.46
C LEU A 463 17.54 -8.10 7.21
N GLU A 464 18.25 -9.09 6.64
CA GLU A 464 19.50 -9.61 7.21
C GLU A 464 20.63 -8.56 7.27
N LYS A 465 20.62 -7.57 6.37
CA LYS A 465 21.56 -6.45 6.35
C LYS A 465 21.18 -5.31 7.31
N GLY A 466 20.06 -5.44 8.03
CA GLY A 466 19.58 -4.44 8.98
C GLY A 466 18.67 -3.37 8.37
N VAL A 467 18.15 -3.57 7.17
CA VAL A 467 17.04 -2.76 6.66
C VAL A 467 15.79 -3.09 7.48
N GLY A 468 14.94 -2.10 7.76
CA GLY A 468 13.68 -2.34 8.48
C GLY A 468 13.77 -2.39 10.01
N MET A 469 14.82 -1.84 10.63
CA MET A 469 14.99 -1.85 12.10
C MET A 469 13.89 -1.10 12.87
N CYS A 470 13.20 -0.14 12.24
CA CYS A 470 12.03 0.54 12.80
C CYS A 470 10.74 -0.31 12.73
N LEU A 471 10.72 -1.40 11.95
CA LEU A 471 9.49 -2.17 11.73
C LEU A 471 9.21 -3.20 12.84
N TYR A 472 10.06 -3.20 13.88
CA TYR A 472 9.99 -4.12 15.01
C TYR A 472 9.31 -3.49 16.22
N ASN A 473 9.22 -2.16 16.31
CA ASN A 473 8.31 -1.54 17.25
C ASN A 473 6.89 -1.72 16.72
N MET A 474 6.18 -2.58 17.42
CA MET A 474 4.74 -2.64 17.36
C MET A 474 4.20 -1.23 17.70
N PRO A 475 3.41 -0.57 16.82
CA PRO A 475 2.97 0.81 17.01
C PRO A 475 2.44 1.01 18.44
N GLU A 476 3.00 1.94 19.22
CA GLU A 476 2.86 1.91 20.68
C GLU A 476 1.40 1.76 21.14
N VAL A 477 1.10 0.66 21.84
CA VAL A 477 -0.09 0.54 22.69
C VAL A 477 0.22 1.28 23.97
N LYS A 478 0.18 2.60 23.92
CA LYS A 478 0.06 3.34 25.16
C LYS A 478 -1.34 3.10 25.73
N VAL A 479 -1.37 2.18 26.69
CA VAL A 479 -2.28 2.17 27.84
C VAL A 479 -3.77 1.96 27.49
N LEU A 480 -4.13 0.72 27.22
CA LEU A 480 -5.49 0.24 27.47
C LEU A 480 -5.42 -0.98 28.39
N TYR A 481 -5.52 -0.68 29.69
CA TYR A 481 -5.82 -1.59 30.82
C TYR A 481 -4.81 -2.70 31.17
N GLY A 482 -3.79 -2.30 31.92
CA GLY A 482 -2.96 -3.20 32.72
C GLY A 482 -1.65 -2.50 33.03
N GLY A 483 -1.43 -2.08 34.28
CA GLY A 483 -0.17 -1.45 34.67
C GLY A 483 1.04 -2.38 34.52
N GLN A 484 2.18 -1.93 35.05
CA GLN A 484 3.45 -2.67 35.03
C GLN A 484 3.27 -4.13 35.47
N LYS A 485 3.78 -5.09 34.68
CA LYS A 485 3.66 -6.52 34.92
C LYS A 485 4.99 -7.25 34.70
N CYS A 486 5.69 -7.46 35.81
CA CYS A 486 6.85 -8.35 35.88
C CYS A 486 6.50 -9.79 35.46
N GLY A 487 7.35 -10.39 34.64
CA GLY A 487 7.21 -11.73 34.07
C GLY A 487 6.67 -11.73 32.63
N ASN A 488 6.58 -10.57 31.97
CA ASN A 488 6.11 -10.47 30.57
C ASN A 488 7.26 -10.49 29.54
N GLY A 489 8.51 -10.49 30.02
CA GLY A 489 9.72 -10.52 29.19
C GLY A 489 10.24 -9.14 28.74
N TYR A 490 9.69 -8.04 29.26
CA TYR A 490 10.11 -6.67 28.97
C TYR A 490 10.42 -5.93 30.28
N VAL A 491 11.56 -5.24 30.33
CA VAL A 491 11.95 -4.46 31.51
C VAL A 491 11.21 -3.12 31.50
N GLU A 492 10.32 -2.92 32.47
CA GLU A 492 9.53 -1.70 32.64
C GLU A 492 10.16 -0.73 33.66
N GLU A 493 9.69 0.53 33.70
CA GLU A 493 10.22 1.55 34.62
C GLU A 493 10.03 1.14 36.09
N GLY A 494 11.13 0.85 36.79
CA GLY A 494 11.14 0.32 38.16
C GLY A 494 11.66 -1.12 38.28
N GLU A 495 11.90 -1.81 37.17
CA GLU A 495 12.46 -3.15 37.14
C GLU A 495 13.95 -3.12 36.76
N GLU A 496 14.74 -3.96 37.43
CA GLU A 496 16.16 -4.18 37.05
C GLU A 496 16.29 -5.24 35.94
N CYS A 497 15.34 -6.17 35.86
CA CYS A 497 15.23 -7.21 34.83
C CYS A 497 13.85 -7.88 34.83
N ASP A 498 13.38 -8.36 33.67
CA ASP A 498 12.20 -9.23 33.51
C ASP A 498 12.63 -10.51 32.77
N CYS A 499 12.36 -11.67 33.36
CA CYS A 499 12.79 -12.98 32.88
C CYS A 499 11.65 -13.89 32.37
N GLY A 500 10.46 -13.34 32.16
CA GLY A 500 9.28 -14.09 31.73
C GLY A 500 8.56 -14.82 32.88
N GLU A 501 7.38 -15.40 32.61
CA GLU A 501 6.64 -16.14 33.64
C GLU A 501 7.39 -17.44 34.03
N PRO A 502 7.36 -17.84 35.32
CA PRO A 502 8.06 -19.04 35.77
C PRO A 502 7.52 -20.28 35.03
N GLU A 503 8.42 -21.08 34.47
CA GLU A 503 8.04 -22.38 33.90
C GLU A 503 7.39 -23.26 34.97
N VAL A 504 6.08 -23.47 34.87
CA VAL A 504 5.36 -24.42 35.71
C VAL A 504 5.77 -25.82 35.28
N ARG A 505 6.69 -26.43 36.03
CA ARG A 505 7.05 -27.84 35.84
C ARG A 505 5.80 -28.70 36.07
N PRO A 506 5.40 -29.57 35.13
CA PRO A 506 4.30 -30.49 35.36
C PRO A 506 4.70 -31.49 36.46
N SER A 507 3.92 -31.52 37.53
CA SER A 507 4.00 -32.54 38.58
C SER A 507 3.62 -33.89 37.98
N PHE A 508 4.56 -34.85 38.00
CA PHE A 508 4.38 -36.23 37.54
C PHE A 508 3.38 -37.02 38.39
#